data_AF-A0A9E0NRE5-F1
#
_entry.id   AF-A0A9E0NRE5-F1
#
_cell.length_a   1.000
_cell.length_b   1.000
_cell.length_c   1.000
_cell.angle_alpha   90.00
_cell.angle_beta   90.00
_cell.angle_gamma   90.00
#
_symmetry.space_group_name_H-M   'P 1'
#
loop_
_entity.id
_entity.type
_entity.pdbx_description
1 polymer ?
#
loop_
_entity_poly.entity_id
_entity_poly.type
_entity_poly.pdbx_seq_one_letter_code
_entity_poly.pdbx_strand_id
1 'polypeptide(L)'
;DKPTNVLSFSLEEGECGKTNPGLLGDVVISVDTALRDAKQGGFTLEEEILFLIIHGLLHLTGYEHVETSRANALKMKKREKELFLALTASDAPFA
;
A
#
# COMPACT_ATOMS: atom_id res chain seq x y z
N ASP A 1 -9.01 1.31 -7.96
CA ASP A 1 -9.77 2.15 -7.05
C ASP A 1 -11.05 1.43 -6.61
N LYS A 2 -11.02 0.80 -5.43
CA LYS A 2 -12.20 0.27 -4.72
C LYS A 2 -12.39 1.18 -3.49
N PRO A 3 -13.60 1.32 -2.94
CA PRO A 3 -13.87 2.35 -1.94
C PRO A 3 -13.05 2.15 -0.64
N THR A 4 -11.94 2.89 -0.55
CA THR A 4 -11.33 3.51 0.65
C THR A 4 -11.04 2.62 1.87
N ASN A 5 -10.19 1.62 1.70
CA ASN A 5 -9.43 1.03 2.81
C ASN A 5 -8.10 1.77 3.06
N VAL A 6 -7.52 2.40 2.03
CA VAL A 6 -6.31 3.21 2.11
C VAL A 6 -6.34 4.41 1.16
N LEU A 7 -5.77 5.55 1.60
CA LEU A 7 -5.50 6.73 0.77
C LEU A 7 -4.01 7.04 0.82
N SER A 8 -3.40 7.33 -0.33
CA SER A 8 -2.01 7.77 -0.43
C SER A 8 -1.94 9.18 -0.97
N PHE A 9 -1.21 10.05 -0.27
CA PHE A 9 -1.02 11.45 -0.65
C PHE A 9 0.47 11.71 -0.89
N SER A 10 0.88 11.75 -2.15
CA SER A 10 2.26 12.03 -2.54
C SER A 10 2.64 13.47 -2.23
N LEU A 11 3.74 13.66 -1.49
CA LEU A 11 4.29 14.99 -1.19
C LEU A 11 5.38 15.42 -2.19
N GLU A 12 5.85 14.51 -3.04
CA GLU A 12 6.74 14.81 -4.16
C GLU A 12 6.02 15.48 -5.34
N GLU A 13 4.68 15.38 -5.39
CA GLU A 13 3.85 16.00 -6.41
C GLU A 13 3.41 17.42 -6.01
N GLY A 14 3.52 18.38 -6.93
CA GLY A 14 3.09 19.78 -6.72
C GLY A 14 4.22 20.77 -6.38
N GLU A 15 3.88 22.04 -6.19
CA GLU A 15 4.86 23.13 -6.00
C GLU A 15 5.73 22.97 -4.74
N CYS A 16 5.25 22.20 -3.75
CA CYS A 16 5.95 21.91 -2.50
C CYS A 16 6.92 20.70 -2.56
N GLY A 17 6.99 19.95 -3.66
CA GLY A 17 7.87 18.78 -3.76
C GLY A 17 9.37 19.12 -3.65
N LYS A 18 9.73 20.39 -3.89
CA LYS A 18 11.10 20.90 -3.76
C LYS A 18 11.47 21.34 -2.34
N THR A 19 10.49 21.53 -1.46
CA THR A 19 10.72 22.03 -0.09
C THR A 19 11.20 20.95 0.87
N ASN A 20 10.86 19.67 0.63
CA ASN A 20 11.26 18.54 1.47
C ASN A 20 11.71 17.33 0.62
N PRO A 21 12.92 17.38 0.02
CA PRO A 21 13.44 16.25 -0.77
C PRO A 21 13.55 15.00 0.12
N GLY A 22 12.91 13.91 -0.29
CA GLY A 22 12.94 12.61 0.38
C GLY A 22 11.71 12.27 1.23
N LEU A 23 10.71 13.15 1.33
CA LEU A 23 9.44 12.82 1.98
C LEU A 23 8.44 12.31 0.93
N LEU A 24 8.16 11.00 0.96
CA LEU A 24 7.30 10.34 -0.04
C LEU A 24 5.85 10.85 0.02
N GLY A 25 5.28 10.93 1.22
CA GLY A 25 3.87 11.26 1.40
C GLY A 25 3.23 10.61 2.62
N ASP A 26 1.91 10.70 2.67
CA ASP A 26 1.10 10.10 3.72
C ASP A 26 0.35 8.87 3.22
N VAL A 27 0.21 7.87 4.09
CA VAL A 27 -0.68 6.71 3.88
C VAL A 27 -1.69 6.69 5.03
N VAL A 28 -2.98 6.85 4.70
CA VAL A 28 -4.08 6.88 5.67
C VAL A 28 -4.91 5.61 5.51
N ILE A 29 -5.02 4.82 6.58
CA ILE A 29 -5.73 3.53 6.58
C ILE A 29 -6.93 3.60 7.53
N SER A 30 -8.10 3.18 7.05
CA SER A 30 -9.28 3.01 7.89
C SER A 30 -9.25 1.64 8.55
N VAL A 31 -8.96 1.58 9.85
CA VAL A 31 -8.90 0.33 10.62
C VAL A 31 -10.24 -0.40 10.63
N ASP A 32 -11.36 0.32 10.75
CA ASP A 32 -12.70 -0.26 10.74
C ASP A 32 -13.03 -0.91 9.39
N THR A 33 -12.58 -0.30 8.29
CA THR A 33 -12.73 -0.88 6.96
C THR A 33 -11.80 -2.08 6.78
N ALA A 34 -10.52 -1.96 7.15
CA ALA A 34 -9.56 -3.06 7.10
C ALA A 34 -10.06 -4.28 7.90
N LEU A 35 -10.62 -4.09 9.09
CA LEU A 35 -11.17 -5.19 9.87
C LEU A 35 -12.34 -5.89 9.19
N ARG A 36 -13.20 -5.15 8.48
CA ARG A 36 -14.30 -5.74 7.71
C ARG A 36 -13.78 -6.51 6.50
N ASP A 37 -12.78 -5.97 5.81
CA ASP A 37 -12.19 -6.57 4.62
C ASP A 37 -11.41 -7.84 4.97
N ALA A 38 -10.60 -7.79 6.04
CA ALA A 38 -9.89 -8.95 6.59
C ALA A 38 -10.83 -10.12 6.87
N LYS A 39 -11.96 -9.84 7.57
CA LYS A 39 -12.99 -10.84 7.86
C LYS A 39 -13.65 -11.42 6.61
N GLN A 40 -13.86 -10.61 5.58
CA GLN A 40 -14.44 -11.07 4.30
C GLN A 40 -13.43 -11.89 3.47
N GLY A 41 -12.15 -11.52 3.54
CA GLY A 41 -11.06 -12.17 2.82
C GLY A 41 -10.48 -13.41 3.51
N GLY A 42 -10.79 -13.63 4.79
CA GLY A 42 -10.23 -14.71 5.58
C GLY A 42 -8.80 -14.45 6.08
N PHE A 43 -8.43 -13.17 6.22
CA PHE A 43 -7.14 -12.71 6.73
C PHE A 43 -7.26 -12.21 8.18
N THR A 44 -6.12 -12.09 8.86
CA THR A 44 -6.05 -11.34 10.13
C THR A 44 -6.09 -9.83 9.87
N LEU A 45 -6.37 -9.04 10.91
CA LEU A 45 -6.34 -7.58 10.79
C LEU A 45 -4.91 -7.10 10.47
N GLU A 46 -3.91 -7.74 11.07
CA GLU A 46 -2.50 -7.45 10.88
C GLU A 46 -2.07 -7.69 9.42
N GLU A 47 -2.51 -8.81 8.82
CA GLU A 47 -2.28 -9.12 7.42
C GLU A 47 -2.92 -8.08 6.49
N GLU A 48 -4.17 -7.70 6.75
CA GLU A 48 -4.84 -6.69 5.93
C GLU A 48 -4.15 -5.33 6.06
N ILE A 49 -3.81 -4.88 7.27
CA ILE A 49 -3.09 -3.62 7.48
C ILE A 49 -1.73 -3.66 6.78
N LEU A 50 -0.99 -4.77 6.88
CA LEU A 50 0.30 -4.93 6.20
C LEU A 50 0.15 -4.80 4.69
N PHE A 51 -0.86 -5.47 4.11
CA PHE A 51 -1.17 -5.36 2.69
C PHE A 51 -1.48 -3.92 2.28
N LEU A 52 -2.29 -3.20 3.07
CA LEU A 52 -2.64 -1.80 2.79
C LEU A 52 -1.45 -0.84 2.89
N ILE A 53 -0.54 -1.07 3.84
CA ILE A 53 0.71 -0.31 3.94
C ILE A 53 1.57 -0.53 2.69
N ILE A 54 1.76 -1.79 2.28
CA ILE A 54 2.53 -2.12 1.07
C ILE A 54 1.89 -1.45 -0.15
N HIS A 55 0.57 -1.58 -0.30
CA HIS A 55 -0.18 -0.97 -1.39
C HIS A 55 0.00 0.56 -1.42
N GLY A 56 -0.16 1.21 -0.26
CA GLY A 56 -0.02 2.65 -0.13
C GLY A 56 1.39 3.16 -0.46
N LEU A 57 2.42 2.47 0.01
CA LEU A 57 3.83 2.78 -0.29
C LEU A 57 4.18 2.57 -1.76
N LEU A 58 3.65 1.54 -2.41
CA LEU A 58 3.84 1.32 -3.83
C LEU A 58 3.24 2.47 -4.64
N HIS A 59 2.06 2.96 -4.26
CA HIS A 59 1.50 4.16 -4.85
C HIS A 59 2.40 5.39 -4.67
N LEU A 60 2.90 5.63 -3.45
CA LEU A 60 3.82 6.75 -3.18
C LEU A 60 5.15 6.66 -3.93
N THR A 61 5.54 5.48 -4.40
CA THR A 61 6.77 5.27 -5.20
C THR A 61 6.51 5.20 -6.70
N GLY A 62 5.30 5.55 -7.15
CA GLY A 62 4.94 5.67 -8.57
C GLY A 62 4.44 4.37 -9.22
N TYR A 63 4.06 3.37 -8.43
CA TYR A 63 3.32 2.22 -8.97
C TYR A 63 1.85 2.59 -9.20
N GLU A 64 1.38 2.31 -10.40
CA GLU A 64 0.00 2.59 -10.81
C GLU A 64 -0.80 1.30 -10.98
N HIS A 65 -1.88 1.19 -10.22
CA HIS A 65 -2.83 0.08 -10.30
C HIS A 65 -3.93 0.31 -11.37
N VAL A 66 -4.08 1.54 -11.89
CA VAL A 66 -5.18 1.89 -12.79
C VAL A 66 -4.86 1.53 -14.26
N GLU A 67 -5.90 1.22 -15.03
CA GLU A 67 -5.94 0.57 -16.36
C GLU A 67 -5.15 1.24 -17.51
N THR A 68 -4.39 2.31 -17.27
CA THR A 68 -3.59 2.98 -18.32
C THR A 68 -2.55 2.06 -18.95
N SER A 69 -2.14 0.99 -18.24
CA SER A 69 -1.41 -0.13 -18.82
C SER A 69 -1.59 -1.40 -18.00
N ARG A 70 -2.16 -2.46 -18.60
CA ARG A 70 -2.26 -3.82 -18.00
C ARG A 70 -0.90 -4.32 -17.49
N ALA A 71 0.20 -3.93 -18.14
CA ALA A 71 1.54 -4.29 -17.71
C ALA A 71 1.93 -3.65 -16.38
N ASN A 72 1.51 -2.40 -16.11
CA ASN A 72 1.81 -1.70 -14.85
C ASN A 72 1.01 -2.28 -13.68
N ALA A 73 -0.29 -2.55 -13.89
CA ALA A 73 -1.11 -3.21 -12.88
C ALA A 73 -0.57 -4.61 -12.51
N LEU A 74 -0.09 -5.38 -13.49
CA LEU A 74 0.55 -6.68 -13.24
C LEU A 74 1.88 -6.55 -12.48
N LYS A 75 2.69 -5.54 -12.80
CA LYS A 75 3.94 -5.26 -12.07
C LYS A 75 3.66 -4.92 -10.61
N MET A 76 2.69 -4.05 -10.35
CA MET A 76 2.32 -3.67 -9.00
C MET A 76 1.81 -4.87 -8.20
N LYS A 77 0.86 -5.64 -8.77
CA LYS A 77 0.34 -6.84 -8.12
C LYS A 77 1.41 -7.89 -7.81
N LYS A 78 2.38 -8.05 -8.71
CA LYS A 78 3.53 -8.94 -8.47
C LYS A 78 4.36 -8.41 -7.30
N ARG A 79 4.61 -7.11 -7.24
CA ARG A 79 5.42 -6.49 -6.20
C ARG A 79 4.75 -6.53 -4.83
N GLU A 80 3.45 -6.30 -4.77
CA GLU A 80 2.63 -6.47 -3.55
C GLU A 80 2.79 -7.88 -2.98
N LYS A 81 2.64 -8.90 -3.83
CA LYS A 81 2.76 -10.30 -3.40
C LYS A 81 4.17 -10.63 -2.91
N GLU A 82 5.20 -10.17 -3.61
CA GLU A 82 6.60 -10.39 -3.20
C GLU A 82 6.89 -9.80 -1.82
N LEU A 83 6.49 -8.55 -1.60
CA LEU A 83 6.72 -7.85 -0.33
C LEU A 83 5.90 -8.45 0.81
N PHE A 84 4.63 -8.78 0.55
CA PHE A 84 3.76 -9.40 1.52
C PHE A 84 4.34 -10.74 2.00
N LEU A 85 4.73 -11.61 1.07
CA LEU A 85 5.35 -12.90 1.42
C LEU A 85 6.70 -12.74 2.15
N ALA A 86 7.52 -11.76 1.76
CA ALA A 86 8.80 -11.52 2.42
C ALA A 86 8.62 -11.09 3.89
N LEU A 87 7.58 -10.30 4.18
CA LEU A 87 7.31 -9.79 5.52
C LEU A 87 6.53 -10.77 6.39
N THR A 88 5.66 -11.60 5.82
CA THR A 88 4.92 -12.63 6.57
C THR A 88 5.70 -13.94 6.76
N ALA A 89 6.70 -14.21 5.91
CA ALA A 89 7.63 -15.32 6.14
C ALA A 89 8.67 -15.01 7.22
N SER A 90 8.81 -13.75 7.61
CA SER A 90 9.71 -13.32 8.68
C SER A 90 8.91 -13.16 9.97
N ASP A 91 8.70 -14.27 10.69
CA ASP A 91 8.22 -14.28 12.08
C ASP A 91 9.29 -13.73 13.05
N ALA A 92 9.85 -12.55 12.78
CA ALA A 92 10.79 -11.88 13.68
C ALA A 92 9.96 -10.95 14.61
N PRO A 93 9.72 -11.35 15.87
CA PRO A 93 9.07 -10.44 16.81
C PRO A 93 10.08 -9.35 17.16
N PHE A 94 9.83 -8.12 16.70
CA PHE A 94 10.58 -6.91 17.06
C PHE A 94 12.11 -7.03 16.92
N ALA A 95 12.63 -6.80 15.71
CA ALA A 95 14.00 -6.31 15.54
C ALA A 95 14.00 -4.77 15.57
#